data_AF-A0A832C8Q5-F1
#
_entry.id   AF-A0A832C8Q5-F1
#
_cell.length_a   1.000
_cell.length_b   1.000
_cell.length_c   1.000
_cell.angle_alpha   90.00
_cell.angle_beta   90.00
_cell.angle_gamma   90.00
#
_symmetry.space_group_name_H-M   'P 1'
#
loop_
_entity.id
_entity.type
_entity.pdbx_description
1 polymer ?
#
loop_
_entity_poly.entity_id
_entity_poly.type
_entity_poly.pdbx_seq_one_letter_code
_entity_poly.pdbx_strand_id
1 'polypeptide(L)' 'TPSPVIIPCHRVIRSDLSLGGYSGNRGTKIKESLLVREGVKIQNGRVMERFLLASDMLSYRSSLCP' A
#
# COMPACT_ATOMS: atom_id res chain seq x y z
N THR A 1 -6.97 -18.01 -8.06
CA THR A 1 -6.76 -16.57 -7.80
C THR A 1 -5.49 -16.41 -6.98
N PRO A 2 -4.58 -15.46 -7.30
CA PRO A 2 -3.30 -15.40 -6.60
C PRO A 2 -3.53 -15.17 -5.10
N SER A 3 -2.88 -16.00 -4.28
CA SER A 3 -3.08 -16.03 -2.84
C SER A 3 -2.60 -14.70 -2.20
N PRO A 4 -3.46 -13.98 -1.46
CA PRO A 4 -3.13 -12.71 -0.80
C PRO A 4 -2.11 -12.85 0.34
N VAL A 5 -1.63 -14.06 0.62
CA VAL A 5 -0.53 -14.32 1.57
C VAL A 5 0.84 -14.19 0.89
N ILE A 6 0.93 -14.41 -0.43
CA ILE A 6 2.20 -14.40 -1.17
C ILE A 6 2.45 -13.05 -1.84
N ILE A 7 1.38 -12.38 -2.31
CA ILE A 7 1.46 -11.11 -3.00
C ILE A 7 0.86 -10.02 -2.09
N PRO A 8 1.65 -9.02 -1.65
CA PRO A 8 1.16 -7.94 -0.78
C PRO A 8 0.36 -6.90 -1.59
N CYS A 9 -0.70 -7.32 -2.28
CA CYS A 9 -1.52 -6.47 -3.14
C CYS A 9 -2.26 -5.35 -2.37
N HIS A 10 -2.39 -5.47 -1.04
CA HIS A 10 -2.91 -4.39 -0.18
C HIS A 10 -1.95 -3.21 -0.06
N ARG A 11 -0.66 -3.36 -0.37
CA ARG A 11 0.35 -2.29 -0.31
C ARG A 11 0.33 -1.35 -1.52
N VAL A 12 -0.38 -1.70 -2.59
CA VAL A 12 -0.54 -0.85 -3.77
C VAL A 12 -1.68 0.14 -3.51
N ILE A 13 -1.37 1.43 -3.46
CA ILE A 13 -2.31 2.53 -3.22
C ILE A 13 -2.49 3.34 -4.51
N ARG A 14 -3.64 3.98 -4.69
CA ARG A 14 -3.86 4.87 -5.84
C ARG A 14 -3.01 6.14 -5.71
N SER A 15 -2.69 6.77 -6.83
CA SER A 15 -1.94 8.03 -6.88
C SER A 15 -2.64 9.19 -6.16
N ASP A 16 -3.98 9.14 -6.06
CA ASP A 16 -4.81 10.07 -5.27
C ASP A 16 -4.82 9.78 -3.75
N LEU A 17 -3.95 8.87 -3.29
CA LEU A 17 -3.83 8.37 -1.92
C LEU A 17 -5.01 7.53 -1.42
N SER A 18 -6.05 7.30 -2.24
CA SER A 18 -7.18 6.47 -1.84
C SER A 18 -6.84 4.97 -1.90
N LEU A 19 -7.51 4.17 -1.06
CA LEU A 19 -7.24 2.74 -0.95
C LEU A 19 -7.53 1.98 -2.26
N GLY A 20 -8.44 2.42 -3.11
CA GLY A 20 -8.87 1.66 -4.29
C GLY A 20 -9.43 0.28 -3.96
N GLY A 21 -9.69 -0.53 -4.98
CA GLY A 21 -10.23 -1.89 -4.80
C GLY A 21 -9.26 -2.86 -4.10
N TYR A 22 -9.81 -3.90 -3.48
CA TYR A 22 -9.05 -5.01 -2.91
C TYR A 22 -9.68 -6.35 -3.28
N SER A 23 -8.87 -7.28 -3.78
CA SER A 23 -9.31 -8.48 -4.52
C SER A 23 -10.45 -9.27 -3.86
N GLY A 24 -11.47 -9.58 -4.66
CA GLY A 24 -12.47 -10.62 -4.44
C GLY A 24 -13.44 -10.38 -3.29
N ASN A 25 -14.41 -9.48 -3.45
CA ASN A 25 -15.54 -9.22 -2.54
C ASN A 25 -15.19 -8.83 -1.09
N ARG A 26 -13.91 -8.81 -0.71
CA ARG A 26 -13.42 -8.51 0.65
C ARG A 26 -13.39 -7.01 0.96
N GLY A 27 -13.46 -6.18 -0.09
CA GLY A 27 -13.66 -4.75 0.02
C GLY A 27 -12.50 -3.99 0.64
N THR A 28 -12.66 -2.67 0.69
CA THR A 28 -11.66 -1.72 1.18
C THR A 28 -11.37 -1.86 2.67
N LYS A 29 -12.35 -2.32 3.48
CA LYS A 29 -12.20 -2.50 4.92
C LYS A 29 -11.09 -3.49 5.29
N ILE A 30 -10.96 -4.59 4.54
CA ILE A 30 -9.90 -5.58 4.80
C ILE A 30 -8.54 -5.01 4.39
N LYS A 31 -8.48 -4.27 3.29
CA LYS A 31 -7.26 -3.56 2.87
C LYS A 31 -6.80 -2.55 3.92
N GLU A 32 -7.73 -1.75 4.43
CA GLU A 32 -7.51 -0.79 5.51
C GLU A 32 -6.97 -1.49 6.77
N SER A 33 -7.62 -2.57 7.22
CA SER A 33 -7.18 -3.30 8.41
C SER A 33 -5.76 -3.87 8.27
N LEU A 34 -5.41 -4.39 7.11
CA LEU A 34 -4.06 -4.90 6.83
C LEU A 34 -3.03 -3.77 6.88
N LEU A 35 -3.30 -2.64 6.24
CA LEU A 35 -2.42 -1.48 6.25
C LEU A 35 -2.22 -0.90 7.66
N VAL A 36 -3.31 -0.79 8.44
CA VAL A 36 -3.25 -0.33 9.83
C VAL A 36 -2.42 -1.27 10.70
N ARG A 37 -2.55 -2.59 10.51
CA ARG A 37 -1.71 -3.59 11.20
C ARG A 37 -0.23 -3.50 10.81
N GLU A 38 0.06 -3.06 9.58
CA GLU A 38 1.43 -2.78 9.11
C GLU A 38 1.96 -1.40 9.59
N GLY A 39 1.16 -0.62 10.33
CA GLY A 39 1.55 0.68 10.89
C GLY A 39 1.25 1.89 9.99
N VAL A 40 0.54 1.69 8.89
CA VAL A 40 0.12 2.77 7.99
C VAL A 40 -1.08 3.51 8.57
N LYS A 41 -1.01 4.85 8.60
CA LYS A 41 -2.16 5.69 9.02
C LYS A 41 -3.00 6.12 7.82
N ILE A 42 -4.32 5.98 7.98
CA ILE A 42 -5.33 6.39 7.01
C ILE A 42 -6.18 7.49 7.64
N GLN A 43 -6.38 8.60 6.93
CA GLN A 43 -7.20 9.73 7.34
C GLN A 43 -8.14 10.12 6.19
N ASN A 44 -9.42 10.35 6.49
CA ASN A 44 -10.43 10.72 5.49
C ASN A 44 -10.47 9.76 4.27
N GLY A 45 -10.26 8.46 4.50
CA GLY A 45 -10.23 7.45 3.44
C GLY A 45 -8.97 7.45 2.56
N ARG A 46 -7.93 8.19 2.96
CA ARG A 46 -6.66 8.31 2.24
C ARG A 46 -5.47 7.91 3.11
N VAL A 47 -4.47 7.28 2.51
CA VAL A 47 -3.19 6.99 3.17
C VAL A 47 -2.40 8.29 3.32
N MET A 48 -1.82 8.52 4.50
CA MET A 48 -0.95 9.67 4.69
C MET A 48 0.34 9.51 3.87
N GLU A 49 0.74 10.58 3.16
CA GLU A 49 1.88 10.58 2.23
C GLU A 49 3.20 10.09 2.85
N ARG A 50 3.45 10.39 4.12
CA ARG A 50 4.63 9.91 4.87
C ARG A 50 4.79 8.39 4.95
N PHE A 51 3.73 7.62 4.66
CA PHE A 51 3.76 6.16 4.65
C PHE A 51 3.87 5.59 3.23
N LEU A 52 3.79 6.44 2.21
CA LEU A 52 4.18 6.02 0.88
C LEU A 52 5.70 5.97 0.84
N LEU A 53 6.23 4.79 0.51
CA LEU A 53 7.55 4.76 -0.10
C LEU A 53 7.38 5.44 -1.45
N ALA A 54 7.72 6.73 -1.51
CA ALA A 54 7.97 7.36 -2.79
C ALA A 54 8.95 6.46 -3.54
N SER A 55 8.68 6.21 -4.82
CA SER A 55 9.58 5.48 -5.72
C SER A 55 11.02 6.02 -5.68
N ASP A 56 11.21 7.21 -5.12
CA ASP A 56 12.48 7.85 -4.80
C ASP A 56 13.36 7.07 -3.80
N MET A 57 12.79 6.19 -2.96
CA MET A 57 13.58 5.23 -2.17
C MET A 57 14.08 4.04 -3.01
N LEU A 58 13.44 3.74 -4.15
CA LEU A 58 14.00 2.80 -5.14
C LEU A 58 15.11 3.46 -5.95
N SER A 59 15.02 4.76 -6.28
CA SER A 59 16.11 5.47 -6.96
C SER A 59 17.35 5.59 -6.06
N TYR A 60 17.18 5.85 -4.75
CA TYR A 60 18.28 5.85 -3.78
C TYR A 60 18.91 4.46 -3.57
N ARG A 61 18.13 3.37 -3.71
CA ARG A 61 18.67 2.00 -3.69
C ARG A 61 19.36 1.62 -4.99
N SER A 62 18.92 2.14 -6.13
CA SER A 62 19.59 1.96 -7.43
C SER A 62 20.90 2.76 -7.53
N SER A 63 21.02 3.92 -6.89
CA SER A 63 22.27 4.70 -6.84
C SER A 63 23.27 4.24 -5.77
N LEU A 64 22.86 3.31 -4.89
CA LEU A 64 23.73 2.61 -3.93
C LEU A 64 24.15 1.20 -4.42
N CYS A 65 23.73 0.79 -5.61
CA CYS A 65 24.31 -0.34 -6.31
C CYS A 65 25.55 0.15 -7.08
N PRO A 66 26.79 -0.25 -6.71
CA PRO A 66 27.95 -0.08 -7.57
C PRO A 66 27.84 -0.90 -8.87
#